data_AF-A0A8H5UHU0-F1
#
_entry.id   AF-A0A8H5UHU0-F1
#
_cell.length_a   1.000
_cell.length_b   1.000
_cell.length_c   1.000
_cell.angle_alpha   90.00
_cell.angle_beta   90.00
_cell.angle_gamma   90.00
#
_symmetry.space_group_name_H-M   'P 1'
#
loop_
_entity.id
_entity.type
_entity.pdbx_description
1 polymer ?
#
loop_
_entity_poly.entity_id
_entity_poly.type
_entity_poly.pdbx_seq_one_letter_code
_entity_poly.pdbx_strand_id
1 'polypeptide(L)'
;MVDPRLDLVDAQKWTCIIDDNKLLRKLLETYFMTEYTFYPAFHKNYFLEDMAAGRSDYCSSLLVHAALASACHGYSKMSHRSQFWNPRTLGYQFLAEARRLWELEIGNARLTTIQAAIVLSIVHDANGSDEVGRSYLTQAVAAAHAIHLFSTPTANSDDVEYNARAFTAWALFGLQAVHSFHVFKAPLLSMPPSIQLPSQDDCYGDFGPRYPSAKGPISVNYAHTFQTLSEFRVIMYDVATVFFSGFKNTPDTTVDRIKGFCIRLDSWYRNLPSGLKATEICFPWQLKLHMHYYNLTIYLLETLRMTTAPALVDESVQKVLSDAKIKLETLVRLYYQRHGFESYDIYIIILLAFIGFMHAKALGIPETVDLESRRSTVVLVVKGLGDQSNNCYVAKVVFRLLKASVVNENKFLLKEVGIEEEGGEEERAMEEQVNSSWPIDLEWIDVDPEKNRLDNVIRKTKELEF
;
A
#
# COMPACT_ATOMS: atom_id res chain seq x y z
N MET A 1 0.95 -17.70 -10.27
CA MET A 1 -0.51 -17.92 -10.34
C MET A 1 -0.83 -18.81 -11.53
N VAL A 2 -1.93 -19.57 -11.51
CA VAL A 2 -2.44 -20.30 -12.69
C VAL A 2 -3.80 -19.72 -13.07
N ASP A 3 -3.92 -19.14 -14.27
CA ASP A 3 -5.18 -18.67 -14.85
C ASP A 3 -5.15 -18.92 -16.37
N PRO A 4 -5.96 -19.85 -16.91
CA PRO A 4 -5.91 -20.22 -18.33
C PRO A 4 -6.21 -19.06 -19.29
N ARG A 5 -6.91 -18.01 -18.86
CA ARG A 5 -7.20 -16.86 -19.73
C ARG A 5 -5.95 -16.10 -20.13
N LEU A 6 -4.91 -16.14 -19.30
CA LEU A 6 -3.60 -15.56 -19.62
C LEU A 6 -2.90 -16.28 -20.80
N ASP A 7 -3.33 -17.51 -21.14
CA ASP A 7 -2.83 -18.21 -22.32
C ASP A 7 -3.42 -17.66 -23.63
N LEU A 8 -4.55 -16.96 -23.54
CA LEU A 8 -5.32 -16.45 -24.67
C LEU A 8 -5.04 -14.97 -24.99
N VAL A 9 -4.28 -14.29 -24.13
CA VAL A 9 -3.98 -12.87 -24.27
C VAL A 9 -2.89 -12.64 -25.34
N ASP A 10 -3.12 -11.64 -26.19
CA ASP A 10 -2.21 -11.20 -27.24
C ASP A 10 -1.71 -9.78 -26.96
N ALA A 11 -0.39 -9.63 -26.77
CA ALA A 11 0.28 -8.39 -26.41
C ALA A 11 0.05 -7.29 -27.44
N GLN A 12 0.09 -7.63 -28.73
CA GLN A 12 -0.02 -6.65 -29.81
C GLN A 12 -1.38 -5.94 -29.85
N LYS A 13 -2.41 -6.52 -29.21
CA LYS A 13 -3.74 -5.89 -29.10
C LYS A 13 -3.82 -4.83 -28.02
N TRP A 14 -2.92 -4.89 -27.03
CA TRP A 14 -3.07 -4.12 -25.78
C TRP A 14 -1.91 -3.17 -25.50
N THR A 15 -0.73 -3.43 -26.05
CA THR A 15 0.44 -2.60 -25.83
C THR A 15 1.30 -2.44 -27.08
N CYS A 16 1.86 -1.24 -27.23
CA CYS A 16 2.84 -0.92 -28.28
C CYS A 16 4.30 -1.10 -27.82
N ILE A 17 4.53 -1.50 -26.55
CA ILE A 17 5.86 -1.56 -25.94
C ILE A 17 6.52 -2.93 -26.11
N ILE A 18 5.72 -4.01 -26.04
CA ILE A 18 6.21 -5.39 -26.18
C ILE A 18 5.32 -6.18 -27.14
N ASP A 19 5.90 -7.14 -27.84
CA ASP A 19 5.19 -8.14 -28.66
C ASP A 19 5.31 -9.57 -28.08
N ASP A 20 6.07 -9.76 -27.01
CA ASP A 20 6.26 -11.05 -26.35
C ASP A 20 5.11 -11.39 -25.39
N ASN A 21 4.21 -12.27 -25.85
CA ASN A 21 3.10 -12.81 -25.05
C ASN A 21 3.56 -13.53 -23.78
N LYS A 22 4.76 -14.14 -23.76
CA LYS A 22 5.28 -14.81 -22.56
C LYS A 22 5.68 -13.78 -21.51
N LEU A 23 6.35 -12.71 -21.92
CA LEU A 23 6.71 -11.61 -21.02
C LEU A 23 5.45 -10.92 -20.49
N LEU A 24 4.48 -10.60 -21.35
CA LEU A 24 3.21 -10.02 -20.94
C LEU A 24 2.53 -10.86 -19.86
N ARG A 25 2.41 -12.17 -20.09
CA ARG A 25 1.85 -13.10 -19.12
C ARG A 25 2.58 -13.05 -17.78
N LYS A 26 3.92 -13.03 -17.81
CA LYS A 26 4.71 -12.95 -16.57
C LYS A 26 4.51 -11.64 -15.82
N LEU A 27 4.40 -10.52 -16.52
CA LEU A 27 4.09 -9.24 -15.89
C LEU A 27 2.69 -9.24 -15.26
N LEU A 28 1.67 -9.75 -15.95
CA LEU A 28 0.32 -9.87 -15.39
C LEU A 28 0.30 -10.81 -14.18
N GLU A 29 0.95 -11.98 -14.27
CA GLU A 29 1.11 -12.89 -13.13
C GLU A 29 1.76 -12.19 -11.93
N THR A 30 2.80 -11.37 -12.16
CA THR A 30 3.46 -10.60 -11.12
C THR A 30 2.51 -9.57 -10.51
N TYR A 31 1.86 -8.73 -11.31
CA TYR A 31 0.90 -7.72 -10.83
C TYR A 31 -0.17 -8.32 -9.91
N PHE A 32 -0.76 -9.44 -10.34
CA PHE A 32 -1.81 -10.11 -9.57
C PHE A 32 -1.30 -10.71 -8.26
N MET A 33 -0.02 -11.07 -8.17
CA MET A 33 0.55 -11.70 -6.98
C MET A 33 1.17 -10.70 -5.99
N THR A 34 1.72 -9.59 -6.47
CA THR A 34 2.43 -8.61 -5.62
C THR A 34 1.54 -7.46 -5.18
N GLU A 35 0.71 -6.92 -6.07
CA GLU A 35 -0.04 -5.68 -5.85
C GLU A 35 -1.52 -5.94 -5.60
N TYR A 36 -2.17 -6.62 -6.55
CA TYR A 36 -3.63 -6.75 -6.61
C TYR A 36 -4.24 -7.35 -5.34
N THR A 37 -3.57 -8.33 -4.71
CA THR A 37 -4.12 -9.03 -3.55
C THR A 37 -4.42 -8.10 -2.37
N PHE A 38 -3.64 -7.02 -2.22
CA PHE A 38 -3.83 -6.06 -1.14
C PHE A 38 -4.41 -4.74 -1.66
N TYR A 39 -4.08 -4.30 -2.87
CA TYR A 39 -4.60 -3.09 -3.49
C TYR A 39 -5.27 -3.37 -4.84
N PRO A 40 -6.43 -4.05 -4.85
CA PRO A 40 -7.12 -4.32 -6.09
C PRO A 40 -7.73 -3.04 -6.65
N ALA A 41 -7.76 -2.92 -7.98
CA ALA A 41 -8.34 -1.78 -8.68
C ALA A 41 -9.60 -2.13 -9.49
N PHE A 42 -9.71 -3.38 -9.94
CA PHE A 42 -10.74 -3.85 -10.87
C PHE A 42 -11.04 -5.32 -10.61
N HIS A 43 -12.15 -5.84 -11.14
CA HIS A 43 -12.46 -7.28 -11.03
C HIS A 43 -11.61 -8.11 -12.00
N LYS A 44 -10.68 -8.92 -11.49
CA LYS A 44 -9.71 -9.69 -12.30
C LYS A 44 -10.36 -10.49 -13.42
N ASN A 45 -11.42 -11.23 -13.12
CA ASN A 45 -11.98 -12.17 -14.09
C ASN A 45 -12.53 -11.43 -15.31
N TYR A 46 -13.26 -10.33 -15.10
CA TYR A 46 -13.81 -9.53 -16.18
C TYR A 46 -12.70 -8.85 -17.00
N PHE A 47 -11.67 -8.33 -16.31
CA PHE A 47 -10.48 -7.80 -16.98
C PHE A 47 -9.82 -8.84 -17.89
N LEU A 48 -9.56 -10.06 -17.39
CA LEU A 48 -8.88 -11.11 -18.16
C LEU A 48 -9.76 -11.66 -19.29
N GLU A 49 -11.08 -11.77 -19.08
CA GLU A 49 -12.03 -12.20 -20.10
C GLU A 49 -12.09 -11.22 -21.27
N ASP A 50 -12.19 -9.93 -20.98
CA ASP A 50 -12.18 -8.88 -22.00
C ASP A 50 -10.82 -8.77 -22.68
N MET A 51 -9.73 -8.89 -21.91
CA MET A 51 -8.37 -8.89 -22.46
C MET A 51 -8.16 -10.03 -23.47
N ALA A 52 -8.62 -11.25 -23.14
CA ALA A 52 -8.54 -12.41 -24.02
C ALA A 52 -9.47 -12.27 -25.25
N ALA A 53 -10.67 -11.72 -25.04
CA ALA A 53 -11.65 -11.52 -26.12
C ALA A 53 -11.35 -10.32 -27.03
N GLY A 54 -10.45 -9.42 -26.63
CA GLY A 54 -10.22 -8.15 -27.32
C GLY A 54 -11.38 -7.16 -27.18
N ARG A 55 -12.16 -7.25 -26.08
CA ARG A 55 -13.25 -6.32 -25.74
C ARG A 55 -12.76 -5.26 -24.78
N SER A 56 -13.41 -4.10 -24.78
CA SER A 56 -12.97 -2.93 -24.02
C SER A 56 -13.92 -2.47 -22.91
N ASP A 57 -14.81 -3.34 -22.44
CA ASP A 57 -15.84 -2.98 -21.46
C ASP A 57 -15.23 -2.92 -20.05
N TYR A 58 -14.39 -3.89 -19.71
CA TYR A 58 -13.67 -4.04 -18.44
C TYR A 58 -12.15 -4.13 -18.59
N CYS A 59 -11.65 -3.94 -19.82
CA CYS A 59 -10.23 -3.85 -20.13
C CYS A 59 -9.98 -2.65 -21.06
N SER A 60 -8.86 -1.96 -20.92
CA SER A 60 -8.47 -0.88 -21.83
C SER A 60 -6.95 -0.86 -21.96
N SER A 61 -6.44 -0.34 -23.08
CA SER A 61 -5.00 -0.16 -23.27
C SER A 61 -4.41 0.68 -22.13
N LEU A 62 -5.08 1.75 -21.70
CA LEU A 62 -4.66 2.56 -20.55
C LEU A 62 -4.51 1.71 -19.27
N LEU A 63 -5.53 0.92 -18.93
CA LEU A 63 -5.50 0.06 -17.75
C LEU A 63 -4.42 -1.03 -17.84
N VAL A 64 -4.22 -1.62 -19.02
CA VAL A 64 -3.17 -2.61 -19.25
C VAL A 64 -1.79 -1.97 -19.04
N HIS A 65 -1.50 -0.81 -19.62
CA HIS A 65 -0.20 -0.16 -19.43
C HIS A 65 0.04 0.23 -17.96
N ALA A 66 -0.99 0.70 -17.25
CA ALA A 66 -0.89 0.98 -15.81
C ALA A 66 -0.57 -0.29 -14.99
N ALA A 67 -1.26 -1.40 -15.26
CA ALA A 67 -1.01 -2.69 -14.60
C ALA A 67 0.39 -3.23 -14.91
N LEU A 68 0.87 -3.09 -16.16
CA LEU A 68 2.21 -3.51 -16.56
C LEU A 68 3.30 -2.62 -15.93
N ALA A 69 3.07 -1.32 -15.81
CA ALA A 69 3.98 -0.42 -15.10
C ALA A 69 4.11 -0.82 -13.61
N SER A 70 3.00 -1.13 -12.94
CA SER A 70 3.02 -1.66 -11.56
C SER A 70 3.70 -3.02 -11.46
N ALA A 71 3.45 -3.94 -12.41
CA ALA A 71 4.11 -5.24 -12.47
C ALA A 71 5.64 -5.14 -12.50
N CYS A 72 6.15 -4.06 -13.11
CA CYS A 72 7.58 -3.88 -13.28
C CYS A 72 8.33 -3.77 -11.94
N HIS A 73 7.74 -3.20 -10.89
CA HIS A 73 8.35 -3.19 -9.55
C HIS A 73 8.53 -4.61 -8.99
N GLY A 74 7.60 -5.52 -9.26
CA GLY A 74 7.61 -6.90 -8.75
C GLY A 74 8.33 -7.94 -9.60
N TYR A 75 8.69 -7.64 -10.85
CA TYR A 75 9.23 -8.65 -11.76
C TYR A 75 10.75 -8.84 -11.57
N SER A 76 11.13 -9.79 -10.72
CA SER A 76 12.53 -10.00 -10.26
C SER A 76 13.58 -10.22 -11.33
N LYS A 77 13.20 -10.61 -12.56
CA LYS A 77 14.14 -10.76 -13.68
C LYS A 77 14.51 -9.44 -14.37
N MET A 78 13.86 -8.34 -14.00
CA MET A 78 14.15 -7.03 -14.54
C MET A 78 15.19 -6.30 -13.68
N SER A 79 16.17 -5.73 -14.35
CA SER A 79 17.17 -4.84 -13.77
C SER A 79 16.61 -3.41 -13.60
N HIS A 80 17.18 -2.65 -12.66
CA HIS A 80 16.92 -1.22 -12.48
C HIS A 80 15.45 -0.87 -12.19
N ARG A 81 14.70 -1.73 -11.48
CA ARG A 81 13.27 -1.55 -11.20
C ARG A 81 12.95 -0.29 -10.38
N SER A 82 13.89 0.16 -9.55
CA SER A 82 13.76 1.41 -8.78
C SER A 82 14.04 2.67 -9.61
N GLN A 83 14.61 2.57 -10.82
CA GLN A 83 14.98 3.72 -11.65
C GLN A 83 13.80 4.17 -12.52
N PHE A 84 12.76 4.73 -11.88
CA PHE A 84 11.54 5.16 -12.57
C PHE A 84 11.76 6.27 -13.61
N TRP A 85 12.92 6.93 -13.61
CA TRP A 85 13.34 7.95 -14.57
C TRP A 85 14.09 7.38 -15.78
N ASN A 86 14.53 6.13 -15.74
CA ASN A 86 15.36 5.55 -16.78
C ASN A 86 14.50 5.12 -17.99
N PRO A 87 14.60 5.81 -19.15
CA PRO A 87 13.74 5.57 -20.30
C PRO A 87 13.96 4.21 -20.96
N ARG A 88 15.07 3.53 -20.63
CA ARG A 88 15.39 2.19 -21.16
C ARG A 88 14.66 1.09 -20.41
N THR A 89 14.10 1.36 -19.23
CA THR A 89 13.36 0.36 -18.46
C THR A 89 11.95 0.18 -19.03
N LEU A 90 11.43 -1.06 -18.97
CA LEU A 90 10.04 -1.32 -19.36
C LEU A 90 9.06 -0.61 -18.43
N GLY A 91 9.38 -0.51 -17.13
CA GLY A 91 8.57 0.23 -16.16
C GLY A 91 8.34 1.68 -16.58
N TYR A 92 9.40 2.39 -17.01
CA TYR A 92 9.28 3.73 -17.57
C TYR A 92 8.42 3.74 -18.83
N GLN A 93 8.68 2.86 -19.80
CA GLN A 93 7.99 2.86 -21.08
C GLN A 93 6.49 2.62 -20.94
N PHE A 94 6.09 1.65 -20.10
CA PHE A 94 4.68 1.40 -19.78
C PHE A 94 4.05 2.58 -19.06
N LEU A 95 4.74 3.19 -18.08
CA LEU A 95 4.22 4.35 -17.36
C LEU A 95 4.06 5.57 -18.28
N ALA A 96 5.03 5.82 -19.16
CA ALA A 96 4.98 6.92 -20.12
C ALA A 96 3.80 6.77 -21.09
N GLU A 97 3.57 5.55 -21.60
CA GLU A 97 2.42 5.29 -22.48
C GLU A 97 1.09 5.36 -21.73
N ALA A 98 1.02 4.85 -20.49
CA ALA A 98 -0.16 5.00 -19.65
C ALA A 98 -0.50 6.48 -19.41
N ARG A 99 0.51 7.33 -19.15
CA ARG A 99 0.33 8.78 -19.01
C ARG A 99 -0.16 9.43 -20.29
N ARG A 100 0.41 9.07 -21.45
CA ARG A 100 -0.03 9.59 -22.75
C ARG A 100 -1.50 9.21 -23.03
N LEU A 101 -1.88 7.96 -22.75
CA LEU A 101 -3.26 7.49 -22.91
C LEU A 101 -4.21 8.18 -21.91
N TRP A 102 -3.78 8.40 -20.68
CA TRP A 102 -4.55 9.16 -19.68
C TRP A 102 -4.88 10.57 -20.17
N GLU A 103 -3.90 11.27 -20.72
CA GLU A 103 -4.06 12.62 -21.27
C GLU A 103 -5.06 12.66 -22.45
N LEU A 104 -5.11 11.59 -23.26
CA LEU A 104 -6.08 11.46 -24.35
C LEU A 104 -7.50 11.13 -23.88
N GLU A 105 -7.63 10.42 -22.76
CA GLU A 105 -8.92 10.01 -22.20
C GLU A 105 -9.48 11.01 -21.19
N ILE A 106 -8.74 12.09 -20.87
CA ILE A 106 -9.17 13.09 -19.89
C ILE A 106 -10.54 13.68 -20.30
N GLY A 107 -11.47 13.70 -19.34
CA GLY A 107 -12.85 14.14 -19.56
C GLY A 107 -13.81 13.06 -20.10
N ASN A 108 -13.33 11.88 -20.47
CA ASN A 108 -14.16 10.74 -20.85
C ASN A 108 -14.22 9.72 -19.71
N ALA A 109 -15.11 9.95 -18.74
CA ALA A 109 -15.22 9.09 -17.57
C ALA A 109 -15.77 7.71 -17.93
N ARG A 110 -14.95 6.67 -17.79
CA ARG A 110 -15.32 5.26 -17.92
C ARG A 110 -14.80 4.45 -16.73
N LEU A 111 -15.35 3.26 -16.54
CA LEU A 111 -14.95 2.37 -15.46
C LEU A 111 -13.45 2.03 -15.55
N THR A 112 -12.95 1.69 -16.73
CA THR A 112 -11.54 1.34 -16.96
C THR A 112 -10.59 2.51 -16.76
N THR A 113 -11.01 3.74 -17.06
CA THR A 113 -10.23 4.96 -16.77
C THR A 113 -10.10 5.17 -15.25
N ILE A 114 -11.18 4.97 -14.48
CA ILE A 114 -11.13 5.03 -13.00
C ILE A 114 -10.20 3.95 -12.43
N GLN A 115 -10.32 2.72 -12.93
CA GLN A 115 -9.47 1.60 -12.52
C GLN A 115 -7.99 1.87 -12.81
N ALA A 116 -7.68 2.47 -13.97
CA ALA A 116 -6.31 2.81 -14.33
C ALA A 116 -5.74 3.89 -13.40
N ALA A 117 -6.55 4.88 -13.01
CA ALA A 117 -6.15 5.92 -12.07
C ALA A 117 -5.73 5.35 -10.70
N ILE A 118 -6.47 4.34 -10.21
CA ILE A 118 -6.15 3.63 -8.96
C ILE A 118 -4.77 2.99 -9.07
N VAL A 119 -4.49 2.27 -10.17
CA VAL A 119 -3.19 1.62 -10.38
C VAL A 119 -2.07 2.64 -10.56
N LEU A 120 -2.31 3.72 -11.32
CA LEU A 120 -1.35 4.80 -11.50
C LEU A 120 -0.98 5.49 -10.18
N SER A 121 -1.95 5.67 -9.27
CA SER A 121 -1.67 6.18 -7.93
C SER A 121 -0.62 5.33 -7.21
N ILE A 122 -0.82 4.02 -7.19
CA ILE A 122 0.09 3.07 -6.51
C ILE A 122 1.49 3.09 -7.15
N VAL A 123 1.57 3.17 -8.49
CA VAL A 123 2.84 3.29 -9.21
C VAL A 123 3.58 4.57 -8.79
N HIS A 124 2.86 5.69 -8.66
CA HIS A 124 3.44 6.95 -8.21
C HIS A 124 3.87 6.91 -6.75
N ASP A 125 3.12 6.24 -5.88
CA ASP A 125 3.50 6.02 -4.48
C ASP A 125 4.85 5.26 -4.40
N ALA A 126 5.00 4.17 -5.17
CA ALA A 126 6.23 3.39 -5.25
C ALA A 126 7.43 4.20 -5.79
N ASN A 127 7.17 5.19 -6.63
CA ASN A 127 8.17 6.07 -7.22
C ASN A 127 8.49 7.28 -6.33
N GLY A 128 7.92 7.40 -5.12
CA GLY A 128 8.15 8.53 -4.21
C GLY A 128 7.48 9.83 -4.69
N SER A 129 6.35 9.70 -5.38
CA SER A 129 5.57 10.81 -5.96
C SER A 129 4.10 10.73 -5.56
N ASP A 130 3.79 10.44 -4.28
CA ASP A 130 2.40 10.25 -3.81
C ASP A 130 1.51 11.49 -3.99
N GLU A 131 2.06 12.72 -4.10
CA GLU A 131 1.23 13.87 -4.46
C GLU A 131 0.69 13.78 -5.90
N VAL A 132 1.50 13.23 -6.82
CA VAL A 132 1.04 12.92 -8.18
C VAL A 132 0.03 11.78 -8.14
N GLY A 133 0.29 10.75 -7.33
CA GLY A 133 -0.65 9.64 -7.12
C GLY A 133 -2.01 10.10 -6.59
N ARG A 134 -2.01 10.99 -5.60
CA ARG A 134 -3.22 11.62 -5.04
C ARG A 134 -3.99 12.45 -6.07
N SER A 135 -3.31 13.08 -7.03
CA SER A 135 -3.97 13.76 -8.14
C SER A 135 -4.73 12.78 -9.03
N TYR A 136 -4.16 11.61 -9.33
CA TYR A 136 -4.88 10.54 -10.04
C TYR A 136 -6.10 10.07 -9.25
N LEU A 137 -5.99 9.87 -7.93
CA LEU A 137 -7.15 9.50 -7.09
C LEU A 137 -8.24 10.57 -7.09
N THR A 138 -7.86 11.85 -7.07
CA THR A 138 -8.80 12.97 -7.11
C THR A 138 -9.57 13.00 -8.44
N GLN A 139 -8.87 12.80 -9.56
CA GLN A 139 -9.49 12.68 -10.87
C GLN A 139 -10.36 11.42 -10.98
N ALA A 140 -9.94 10.30 -10.37
CA ALA A 140 -10.73 9.06 -10.30
C ALA A 140 -12.04 9.27 -9.54
N VAL A 141 -12.02 9.98 -8.41
CA VAL A 141 -13.20 10.34 -7.62
C VAL A 141 -14.15 11.22 -8.44
N ALA A 142 -13.61 12.23 -9.13
CA ALA A 142 -14.42 13.09 -10.00
C ALA A 142 -15.07 12.31 -11.14
N ALA A 143 -14.33 11.43 -11.82
CA ALA A 143 -14.84 10.55 -12.86
C ALA A 143 -15.88 9.55 -12.32
N ALA A 144 -15.66 9.00 -11.13
CA ALA A 144 -16.60 8.09 -10.46
C ALA A 144 -17.93 8.79 -10.13
N HIS A 145 -17.89 10.06 -9.69
CA HIS A 145 -19.11 10.85 -9.51
C HIS A 145 -19.83 11.11 -10.84
N ALA A 146 -19.10 11.42 -11.91
CA ALA A 146 -19.68 11.70 -13.23
C ALA A 146 -20.46 10.51 -13.81
N ILE A 147 -20.07 9.27 -13.50
CA ILE A 147 -20.77 8.05 -13.95
C ILE A 147 -21.66 7.41 -12.88
N HIS A 148 -21.92 8.13 -11.77
CA HIS A 148 -22.69 7.63 -10.62
C HIS A 148 -22.20 6.29 -10.07
N LEU A 149 -20.87 6.09 -10.02
CA LEU A 149 -20.26 4.80 -9.64
C LEU A 149 -20.60 4.37 -8.21
N PHE A 150 -20.70 5.33 -7.29
CA PHE A 150 -20.91 5.04 -5.86
C PHE A 150 -22.35 4.70 -5.49
N SER A 151 -23.30 4.91 -6.41
CA SER A 151 -24.72 4.68 -6.18
C SER A 151 -25.18 3.38 -6.82
N THR A 152 -26.15 2.71 -6.19
CA THR A 152 -26.85 1.57 -6.80
C THR A 152 -27.44 2.00 -8.15
N PRO A 153 -27.20 1.25 -9.24
CA PRO A 153 -27.81 1.54 -10.54
C PRO A 153 -29.33 1.62 -10.42
N THR A 154 -29.94 2.63 -11.06
CA THR A 154 -31.40 2.82 -11.05
C THR A 154 -32.12 1.95 -12.09
N ALA A 155 -31.40 1.46 -13.09
CA ALA A 155 -31.88 0.50 -14.07
C ALA A 155 -31.45 -0.93 -13.67
N ASN A 156 -32.14 -1.94 -14.21
CA ASN A 156 -31.72 -3.33 -14.12
C ASN A 156 -30.39 -3.50 -14.87
N SER A 157 -29.26 -3.25 -14.20
CA SER A 157 -27.93 -3.68 -14.66
C SER A 157 -27.86 -5.19 -14.61
N ASP A 158 -27.13 -5.81 -15.55
CA ASP A 158 -26.79 -7.22 -15.39
C ASP A 158 -25.83 -7.42 -14.19
N ASP A 159 -25.73 -8.66 -13.73
CA ASP A 159 -24.91 -8.99 -12.55
C ASP A 159 -23.43 -8.66 -12.78
N VAL A 160 -22.94 -8.75 -14.02
CA VAL A 160 -21.54 -8.48 -14.38
C VAL A 160 -21.23 -6.99 -14.21
N GLU A 161 -22.05 -6.12 -14.78
CA GLU A 161 -21.93 -4.68 -14.66
C GLU A 161 -22.05 -4.25 -13.19
N TYR A 162 -23.04 -4.77 -12.47
CA TYR A 162 -23.20 -4.48 -11.04
C TYR A 162 -21.94 -4.83 -10.25
N ASN A 163 -21.44 -6.06 -10.41
CA ASN A 163 -20.27 -6.58 -9.71
C ASN A 163 -19.02 -5.75 -10.04
N ALA A 164 -18.80 -5.41 -11.31
CA ALA A 164 -17.67 -4.61 -11.74
C ALA A 164 -17.70 -3.19 -11.14
N ARG A 165 -18.89 -2.57 -11.12
CA ARG A 165 -19.11 -1.23 -10.54
C ARG A 165 -18.91 -1.25 -9.02
N ALA A 166 -19.54 -2.18 -8.32
CA ALA A 166 -19.42 -2.33 -6.87
C ALA A 166 -17.96 -2.56 -6.47
N PHE A 167 -17.28 -3.51 -7.12
CA PHE A 167 -15.88 -3.79 -6.85
C PHE A 167 -15.00 -2.55 -7.05
N THR A 168 -15.17 -1.84 -8.16
CA THR A 168 -14.37 -0.63 -8.46
C THR A 168 -14.66 0.51 -7.49
N ALA A 169 -15.93 0.71 -7.09
CA ALA A 169 -16.32 1.73 -6.12
C ALA A 169 -15.64 1.52 -4.76
N TRP A 170 -15.66 0.27 -4.26
CA TRP A 170 -15.04 -0.12 -2.99
C TRP A 170 -13.52 -0.18 -3.07
N ALA A 171 -12.95 -0.54 -4.23
CA ALA A 171 -11.52 -0.46 -4.49
C ALA A 171 -11.02 1.00 -4.40
N LEU A 172 -11.69 1.94 -5.10
CA LEU A 172 -11.36 3.37 -5.07
C LEU A 172 -11.50 3.97 -3.68
N PHE A 173 -12.65 3.74 -3.02
CA PHE A 173 -12.88 4.19 -1.65
C PHE A 173 -11.83 3.63 -0.70
N GLY A 174 -11.50 2.36 -0.86
CA GLY A 174 -10.55 1.67 -0.02
C GLY A 174 -9.13 2.22 -0.15
N LEU A 175 -8.64 2.41 -1.38
CA LEU A 175 -7.29 2.94 -1.60
C LEU A 175 -7.19 4.39 -1.10
N GLN A 176 -8.18 5.24 -1.37
CA GLN A 176 -8.13 6.63 -0.89
C GLN A 176 -8.20 6.73 0.64
N ALA A 177 -8.90 5.82 1.33
CA ALA A 177 -8.88 5.74 2.79
C ALA A 177 -7.49 5.37 3.32
N VAL A 178 -6.85 4.35 2.73
CA VAL A 178 -5.47 3.95 3.09
C VAL A 178 -4.50 5.10 2.84
N HIS A 179 -4.54 5.71 1.66
CA HIS A 179 -3.66 6.83 1.31
C HIS A 179 -3.84 7.97 2.30
N SER A 180 -5.08 8.42 2.53
CA SER A 180 -5.42 9.52 3.45
C SER A 180 -4.92 9.27 4.86
N PHE A 181 -5.04 8.03 5.36
CA PHE A 181 -4.51 7.66 6.67
C PHE A 181 -2.98 7.74 6.75
N HIS A 182 -2.27 7.19 5.77
CA HIS A 182 -0.81 7.12 5.83
C HIS A 182 -0.11 8.43 5.52
N VAL A 183 -0.71 9.32 4.70
CA VAL A 183 -0.15 10.64 4.38
C VAL A 183 -0.70 11.78 5.25
N PHE A 184 -1.58 11.45 6.21
CA PHE A 184 -2.19 12.38 7.16
C PHE A 184 -2.97 13.50 6.46
N LYS A 185 -3.77 13.14 5.44
CA LYS A 185 -4.62 14.06 4.69
C LYS A 185 -6.09 13.68 4.82
N ALA A 186 -6.96 14.67 4.69
CA ALA A 186 -8.40 14.45 4.64
C ALA A 186 -8.77 13.45 3.52
N PRO A 187 -9.73 12.55 3.75
CA PRO A 187 -10.30 11.73 2.69
C PRO A 187 -10.87 12.54 1.53
N LEU A 188 -10.81 11.97 0.32
CA LEU A 188 -11.34 12.60 -0.89
C LEU A 188 -12.86 12.46 -1.01
N LEU A 189 -13.40 11.34 -0.54
CA LEU A 189 -14.84 11.09 -0.49
C LEU A 189 -15.39 11.56 0.86
N SER A 190 -16.63 12.05 0.86
CA SER A 190 -17.33 12.49 2.08
C SER A 190 -18.05 11.36 2.80
N MET A 191 -18.31 10.24 2.11
CA MET A 191 -18.98 9.07 2.68
C MET A 191 -18.56 7.79 1.95
N PRO A 192 -18.72 6.60 2.57
CA PRO A 192 -18.55 5.32 1.89
C PRO A 192 -19.51 5.14 0.69
N PRO A 193 -19.19 4.25 -0.28
CA PRO A 193 -20.09 3.90 -1.37
C PRO A 193 -21.44 3.39 -0.85
N SER A 194 -22.54 3.80 -1.50
CA SER A 194 -23.88 3.29 -1.18
C SER A 194 -24.23 2.01 -1.95
N ILE A 195 -23.60 1.80 -3.12
CA ILE A 195 -23.60 0.52 -3.82
C ILE A 195 -23.00 -0.56 -2.92
N GLN A 196 -23.75 -1.65 -2.73
CA GLN A 196 -23.34 -2.72 -1.84
C GLN A 196 -22.36 -3.68 -2.53
N LEU A 197 -21.49 -4.27 -1.72
CA LEU A 197 -20.67 -5.37 -2.18
C LEU A 197 -21.53 -6.62 -2.43
N PRO A 198 -21.29 -7.39 -3.52
CA PRO A 198 -22.00 -8.63 -3.77
C PRO A 198 -21.86 -9.62 -2.61
N SER A 199 -22.94 -10.32 -2.24
CA SER A 199 -22.93 -11.26 -1.11
C SER A 199 -22.39 -12.66 -1.47
N GLN A 200 -22.27 -12.99 -2.76
CA GLN A 200 -21.82 -14.30 -3.22
C GLN A 200 -20.30 -14.29 -3.51
N ASP A 201 -19.58 -15.31 -3.01
CA ASP A 201 -18.12 -15.40 -3.08
C ASP A 201 -17.58 -15.50 -4.52
N ASP A 202 -18.35 -16.10 -5.42
CA ASP A 202 -18.00 -16.27 -6.84
C ASP A 202 -17.91 -14.94 -7.61
N CYS A 203 -18.50 -13.86 -7.08
CA CYS A 203 -18.56 -12.53 -7.69
C CYS A 203 -17.27 -11.71 -7.58
N TYR A 204 -16.18 -12.25 -7.01
CA TYR A 204 -14.93 -11.52 -6.75
C TYR A 204 -13.71 -11.99 -7.54
N GLY A 205 -13.82 -13.15 -8.19
CA GLY A 205 -12.74 -13.78 -8.94
C GLY A 205 -11.61 -14.30 -8.05
N ASP A 206 -11.44 -15.62 -8.00
CA ASP A 206 -10.41 -16.23 -7.16
C ASP A 206 -9.03 -16.34 -7.83
N PHE A 207 -8.00 -16.53 -7.01
CA PHE A 207 -6.61 -16.74 -7.40
C PHE A 207 -6.16 -18.12 -6.97
N GLY A 208 -5.40 -18.79 -7.85
CA GLY A 208 -4.77 -20.07 -7.54
C GLY A 208 -3.25 -19.96 -7.57
N PRO A 209 -2.56 -19.62 -6.47
CA PRO A 209 -1.13 -19.89 -6.35
C PRO A 209 -0.89 -21.40 -6.44
N ARG A 210 0.15 -21.78 -7.21
CA ARG A 210 0.62 -23.15 -7.31
C ARG A 210 1.98 -23.24 -6.65
N TYR A 211 2.04 -23.90 -5.51
CA TYR A 211 3.30 -24.18 -4.82
C TYR A 211 3.93 -25.47 -5.35
N PRO A 212 5.28 -25.58 -5.41
CA PRO A 212 5.96 -26.78 -5.88
C PRO A 212 5.51 -28.07 -5.16
N SER A 213 5.20 -27.97 -3.86
CA SER A 213 4.75 -29.08 -3.03
C SER A 213 3.24 -29.37 -3.11
N ALA A 214 2.46 -28.51 -3.75
CA ALA A 214 1.01 -28.66 -3.81
C ALA A 214 0.57 -29.55 -4.98
N LYS A 215 -0.43 -30.41 -4.74
CA LYS A 215 -1.02 -31.29 -5.78
C LYS A 215 -1.73 -30.51 -6.89
N GLY A 216 -2.11 -29.25 -6.63
CA GLY A 216 -2.78 -28.36 -7.57
C GLY A 216 -2.78 -26.91 -7.05
N PRO A 217 -3.41 -25.98 -7.78
CA PRO A 217 -3.64 -24.62 -7.30
C PRO A 217 -4.46 -24.63 -6.01
N ILE A 218 -4.09 -23.77 -5.06
CA ILE A 218 -4.81 -23.61 -3.79
C ILE A 218 -5.75 -22.40 -3.94
N SER A 219 -7.05 -22.59 -3.71
CA SER A 219 -8.00 -21.47 -3.66
C SER A 219 -7.66 -20.55 -2.50
N VAL A 220 -7.65 -19.23 -2.75
CA VAL A 220 -7.36 -18.24 -1.70
C VAL A 220 -8.61 -17.63 -1.09
N ASN A 221 -9.80 -18.01 -1.60
CA ASN A 221 -11.09 -17.37 -1.32
C ASN A 221 -10.94 -15.84 -1.19
N TYR A 222 -10.64 -15.21 -2.33
CA TYR A 222 -10.34 -13.78 -2.35
C TYR A 222 -11.52 -12.89 -1.92
N ALA A 223 -12.76 -13.35 -2.09
CA ALA A 223 -13.97 -12.63 -1.70
C ALA A 223 -13.94 -12.20 -0.22
N HIS A 224 -13.67 -13.15 0.68
CA HIS A 224 -13.54 -12.86 2.11
C HIS A 224 -12.44 -11.83 2.39
N THR A 225 -11.31 -11.89 1.67
CA THR A 225 -10.21 -10.94 1.86
C THR A 225 -10.66 -9.53 1.47
N PHE A 226 -11.28 -9.37 0.31
CA PHE A 226 -11.69 -8.07 -0.20
C PHE A 226 -12.82 -7.45 0.64
N GLN A 227 -13.82 -8.23 1.05
CA GLN A 227 -14.89 -7.78 1.95
C GLN A 227 -14.31 -7.33 3.30
N THR A 228 -13.48 -8.17 3.91
CA THR A 228 -12.87 -7.88 5.22
C THR A 228 -11.99 -6.62 5.17
N LEU A 229 -11.21 -6.44 4.11
CA LEU A 229 -10.42 -5.23 3.90
C LEU A 229 -11.31 -4.00 3.65
N SER A 230 -12.42 -4.15 2.93
CA SER A 230 -13.37 -3.05 2.68
C SER A 230 -13.98 -2.55 3.99
N GLU A 231 -14.42 -3.45 4.86
CA GLU A 231 -14.94 -3.11 6.20
C GLU A 231 -13.89 -2.40 7.07
N PHE A 232 -12.65 -2.92 7.08
CA PHE A 232 -11.54 -2.30 7.79
C PHE A 232 -11.26 -0.88 7.30
N ARG A 233 -11.30 -0.68 5.97
CA ARG A 233 -11.04 0.61 5.34
C ARG A 233 -12.12 1.64 5.64
N VAL A 234 -13.35 1.24 5.98
CA VAL A 234 -14.38 2.16 6.51
C VAL A 234 -13.96 2.70 7.89
N ILE A 235 -13.44 1.85 8.78
CA ILE A 235 -12.95 2.32 10.09
C ILE A 235 -11.78 3.28 9.89
N MET A 236 -10.83 2.93 9.03
CA MET A 236 -9.68 3.78 8.70
C MET A 236 -10.10 5.12 8.08
N TYR A 237 -11.08 5.10 7.19
CA TYR A 237 -11.67 6.30 6.60
C TYR A 237 -12.26 7.24 7.67
N ASP A 238 -13.02 6.70 8.62
CA ASP A 238 -13.61 7.51 9.69
C ASP A 238 -12.55 8.11 10.61
N VAL A 239 -11.49 7.34 10.92
CA VAL A 239 -10.32 7.84 11.66
C VAL A 239 -9.67 9.01 10.90
N ALA A 240 -9.35 8.82 9.62
CA ALA A 240 -8.76 9.88 8.78
C ALA A 240 -9.66 11.12 8.69
N THR A 241 -10.98 10.93 8.58
CA THR A 241 -11.96 12.03 8.55
C THR A 241 -11.93 12.84 9.84
N VAL A 242 -11.83 12.17 11.00
CA VAL A 242 -11.80 12.85 12.30
C VAL A 242 -10.51 13.62 12.53
N PHE A 243 -9.37 13.01 12.20
CA PHE A 243 -8.06 13.54 12.58
C PHE A 243 -7.42 14.44 11.51
N PHE A 244 -7.78 14.32 10.23
CA PHE A 244 -7.07 15.01 9.14
C PHE A 244 -7.92 16.00 8.34
N SER A 245 -9.22 16.12 8.63
CA SER A 245 -10.12 17.10 7.97
C SER A 245 -10.16 18.48 8.64
N GLY A 246 -9.26 18.75 9.59
CA GLY A 246 -9.17 20.05 10.27
C GLY A 246 -10.32 20.36 11.24
N PHE A 247 -11.08 19.35 11.67
CA PHE A 247 -12.10 19.52 12.69
C PHE A 247 -11.45 19.88 14.04
N LYS A 248 -11.92 20.96 14.67
CA LYS A 248 -11.53 21.31 16.04
C LYS A 248 -12.29 20.41 17.01
N ASN A 249 -11.65 19.32 17.44
CA ASN A 249 -12.16 18.48 18.52
C ASN A 249 -11.62 18.99 19.86
N THR A 250 -12.45 18.96 20.90
CA THR A 250 -11.95 19.13 22.27
C THR A 250 -11.19 17.86 22.68
N PRO A 251 -10.32 17.92 23.70
CA PRO A 251 -9.67 16.71 24.21
C PRO A 251 -10.66 15.61 24.58
N ASP A 252 -11.76 15.95 25.25
CA ASP A 252 -12.79 14.98 25.65
C ASP A 252 -13.48 14.33 24.46
N THR A 253 -13.87 15.11 23.44
CA THR A 253 -14.50 14.53 22.23
C THR A 253 -13.52 13.67 21.44
N THR A 254 -12.23 14.01 21.45
CA THR A 254 -11.17 13.21 20.84
C THR A 254 -11.04 11.87 21.55
N VAL A 255 -11.01 11.86 22.88
CA VAL A 255 -10.97 10.63 23.69
C VAL A 255 -12.16 9.73 23.41
N ASP A 256 -13.37 10.28 23.39
CA ASP A 256 -14.59 9.50 23.14
C ASP A 256 -14.61 8.90 21.73
N ARG A 257 -14.16 9.67 20.72
CA ARG A 257 -13.99 9.16 19.35
C ARG A 257 -12.96 8.03 19.30
N ILE A 258 -11.80 8.16 19.96
CA ILE A 258 -10.78 7.11 19.99
C ILE A 258 -11.33 5.82 20.63
N LYS A 259 -12.02 5.93 21.77
CA LYS A 259 -12.67 4.77 22.41
C LYS A 259 -13.65 4.09 21.46
N GLY A 260 -14.48 4.87 20.76
CA GLY A 260 -15.40 4.35 19.74
C GLY A 260 -14.69 3.61 18.62
N PHE A 261 -13.57 4.15 18.11
CA PHE A 261 -12.75 3.49 17.09
C PHE A 261 -12.11 2.20 17.60
N CYS A 262 -11.55 2.18 18.81
CA CYS A 262 -10.98 0.98 19.41
C CYS A 262 -12.02 -0.14 19.55
N ILE A 263 -13.25 0.18 19.96
CA ILE A 263 -14.36 -0.79 20.06
C ILE A 263 -14.71 -1.36 18.69
N ARG A 264 -14.86 -0.50 17.67
CA ARG A 264 -15.15 -0.94 16.29
C ARG A 264 -14.04 -1.83 15.73
N LEU A 265 -12.80 -1.45 15.98
CA LEU A 265 -11.62 -2.16 15.51
C LEU A 265 -11.47 -3.53 16.18
N ASP A 266 -11.66 -3.63 17.50
CA ASP A 266 -11.68 -4.91 18.23
C ASP A 266 -12.84 -5.81 17.76
N SER A 267 -14.04 -5.24 17.57
CA SER A 267 -15.20 -5.98 17.04
C SER A 267 -14.91 -6.55 15.65
N TRP A 268 -14.36 -5.74 14.73
CA TRP A 268 -13.96 -6.19 13.40
C TRP A 268 -12.93 -7.35 13.50
N TYR A 269 -11.92 -7.23 14.35
CA TYR A 269 -10.88 -8.25 14.49
C TYR A 269 -11.37 -9.58 15.05
N ARG A 270 -12.32 -9.55 16.00
CA ARG A 270 -12.93 -10.78 16.55
C ARG A 270 -13.82 -11.51 15.56
N ASN A 271 -14.40 -10.77 14.62
CA ASN A 271 -15.34 -11.29 13.63
C ASN A 271 -14.69 -11.68 12.30
N LEU A 272 -13.35 -11.73 12.24
CA LEU A 272 -12.64 -12.18 11.03
C LEU A 272 -13.12 -13.57 10.57
N PRO A 273 -13.36 -13.76 9.25
CA PRO A 273 -13.66 -15.06 8.66
C PRO A 273 -12.58 -16.09 9.02
N SER A 274 -12.95 -17.37 9.12
CA SER A 274 -12.05 -18.45 9.56
C SER A 274 -10.70 -18.46 8.84
N GLY A 275 -10.71 -18.36 7.50
CA GLY A 275 -9.50 -18.35 6.68
C GLY A 275 -8.62 -17.09 6.80
N LEU A 276 -9.09 -16.06 7.52
CA LEU A 276 -8.36 -14.81 7.80
C LEU A 276 -8.00 -14.68 9.29
N LYS A 277 -8.28 -15.69 10.11
CA LYS A 277 -7.84 -15.69 11.51
C LYS A 277 -6.34 -15.92 11.60
N ALA A 278 -5.74 -15.41 12.67
CA ALA A 278 -4.30 -15.48 12.90
C ALA A 278 -3.73 -16.92 12.87
N THR A 279 -4.54 -17.92 13.22
CA THR A 279 -4.16 -19.34 13.23
C THR A 279 -4.12 -19.97 11.83
N GLU A 280 -4.79 -19.38 10.84
CA GLU A 280 -4.95 -19.92 9.47
C GLU A 280 -4.13 -19.16 8.42
N ILE A 281 -3.35 -18.15 8.82
CA ILE A 281 -2.61 -17.30 7.88
C ILE A 281 -1.59 -18.11 7.08
N CYS A 282 -1.75 -18.08 5.75
CA CYS A 282 -0.88 -18.71 4.77
C CYS A 282 -0.19 -17.71 3.83
N PHE A 283 -0.84 -16.58 3.53
CA PHE A 283 -0.41 -15.67 2.47
C PHE A 283 0.13 -14.32 2.99
N PRO A 284 1.03 -13.65 2.24
CA PRO A 284 1.58 -12.35 2.65
C PRO A 284 0.51 -11.30 2.95
N TRP A 285 -0.53 -11.17 2.12
CA TRP A 285 -1.60 -10.19 2.32
C TRP A 285 -2.46 -10.46 3.54
N GLN A 286 -2.58 -11.72 3.97
CA GLN A 286 -3.26 -12.07 5.21
C GLN A 286 -2.43 -11.61 6.42
N LEU A 287 -1.09 -11.77 6.40
CA LEU A 287 -0.23 -11.17 7.43
C LEU A 287 -0.38 -9.63 7.45
N LYS A 288 -0.37 -9.00 6.27
CA LYS A 288 -0.55 -7.54 6.14
C LYS A 288 -1.84 -7.04 6.76
N LEU A 289 -2.94 -7.80 6.67
CA LEU A 289 -4.21 -7.47 7.32
C LEU A 289 -4.04 -7.32 8.84
N HIS A 290 -3.36 -8.25 9.51
CA HIS A 290 -3.09 -8.16 10.95
C HIS A 290 -2.10 -7.06 11.30
N MET A 291 -1.09 -6.85 10.45
CA MET A 291 -0.15 -5.74 10.63
C MET A 291 -0.88 -4.40 10.56
N HIS A 292 -1.84 -4.25 9.64
CA HIS A 292 -2.60 -3.01 9.47
C HIS A 292 -3.52 -2.73 10.65
N TYR A 293 -4.11 -3.79 11.23
CA TYR A 293 -4.85 -3.71 12.48
C TYR A 293 -4.01 -3.14 13.62
N TYR A 294 -2.80 -3.67 13.87
CA TYR A 294 -1.92 -3.15 14.91
C TYR A 294 -1.36 -1.77 14.54
N ASN A 295 -1.08 -1.56 13.25
CA ASN A 295 -0.97 -0.30 12.54
C ASN A 295 -1.82 0.84 13.15
N LEU A 296 -3.11 0.71 12.90
CA LEU A 296 -4.15 1.65 13.29
C LEU A 296 -4.36 1.67 14.81
N THR A 297 -4.25 0.51 15.48
CA THR A 297 -4.37 0.43 16.96
C THR A 297 -3.30 1.27 17.65
N ILE A 298 -2.04 1.14 17.23
CA ILE A 298 -0.93 1.91 17.80
C ILE A 298 -1.16 3.41 17.56
N TYR A 299 -1.56 3.81 16.35
CA TYR A 299 -1.87 5.21 16.06
C TYR A 299 -2.94 5.77 17.02
N LEU A 300 -4.04 5.06 17.21
CA LEU A 300 -5.14 5.48 18.08
C LEU A 300 -4.71 5.60 19.55
N LEU A 301 -3.95 4.62 20.05
CA LEU A 301 -3.49 4.58 21.44
C LEU A 301 -2.41 5.63 21.73
N GLU A 302 -1.49 5.89 20.79
CA GLU A 302 -0.53 6.99 20.91
C GLU A 302 -1.26 8.34 20.92
N THR A 303 -2.25 8.51 20.04
CA THR A 303 -3.10 9.73 20.03
C THR A 303 -3.79 9.93 21.39
N LEU A 304 -4.34 8.86 21.96
CA LEU A 304 -5.01 8.92 23.26
C LEU A 304 -4.06 9.34 24.37
N ARG A 305 -2.85 8.76 24.38
CA ARG A 305 -1.79 9.02 25.35
C ARG A 305 -1.37 10.50 25.33
N MET A 306 -1.34 11.12 24.16
CA MET A 306 -0.97 12.54 24.00
C MET A 306 -2.14 13.50 24.27
N THR A 307 -3.38 13.05 24.06
CA THR A 307 -4.56 13.91 24.24
C THR A 307 -4.86 14.20 25.71
N THR A 308 -4.54 13.27 26.64
CA THR A 308 -4.90 13.44 28.05
C THR A 308 -3.82 12.96 29.02
N ALA A 309 -3.53 13.79 30.04
CA ALA A 309 -2.57 13.44 31.09
C ALA A 309 -2.93 12.16 31.87
N PRO A 310 -4.21 11.83 32.16
CA PRO A 310 -4.56 10.55 32.77
C PRO A 310 -4.21 9.34 31.89
N ALA A 311 -4.46 9.39 30.58
CA ALA A 311 -4.12 8.27 29.69
C ALA A 311 -2.61 8.12 29.49
N LEU A 312 -1.84 9.20 29.67
CA LEU A 312 -0.38 9.15 29.66
C LEU A 312 0.18 8.24 30.75
N VAL A 313 -0.47 8.20 31.92
CA VAL A 313 -0.03 7.42 33.09
C VAL A 313 -0.86 6.16 33.35
N ASP A 314 -1.87 5.89 32.52
CA ASP A 314 -2.72 4.71 32.65
C ASP A 314 -1.96 3.43 32.25
N GLU A 315 -1.66 2.59 33.24
CA GLU A 315 -0.93 1.33 33.05
C GLU A 315 -1.63 0.37 32.07
N SER A 316 -2.96 0.39 32.01
CA SER A 316 -3.72 -0.47 31.10
C SER A 316 -3.55 -0.02 29.64
N VAL A 317 -3.62 1.30 29.38
CA VAL A 317 -3.39 1.87 28.04
C VAL A 317 -1.96 1.61 27.59
N GLN A 318 -0.99 1.84 28.48
CA GLN A 318 0.42 1.58 28.19
C GLN A 318 0.68 0.10 27.88
N LYS A 319 0.08 -0.81 28.64
CA LYS A 319 0.20 -2.25 28.41
C LYS A 319 -0.36 -2.65 27.05
N VAL A 320 -1.58 -2.20 26.71
CA VAL A 320 -2.21 -2.54 25.42
C VAL A 320 -1.40 -1.96 24.25
N LEU A 321 -0.89 -0.74 24.38
CA LEU A 321 -0.02 -0.11 23.39
C LEU A 321 1.29 -0.89 23.20
N SER A 322 1.95 -1.28 24.30
CA SER A 322 3.17 -2.10 24.29
C SER A 322 2.90 -3.45 23.62
N ASP A 323 1.82 -4.13 24.00
CA ASP A 323 1.41 -5.41 23.40
C ASP A 323 1.15 -5.28 21.90
N ALA A 324 0.54 -4.17 21.45
CA ALA A 324 0.30 -3.92 20.03
C ALA A 324 1.61 -3.72 19.25
N LYS A 325 2.57 -2.98 19.80
CA LYS A 325 3.91 -2.79 19.20
C LYS A 325 4.67 -4.12 19.09
N ILE A 326 4.69 -4.91 20.17
CA ILE A 326 5.32 -6.24 20.18
C ILE A 326 4.69 -7.16 19.13
N LYS A 327 3.35 -7.17 19.02
CA LYS A 327 2.65 -7.99 18.02
C LYS A 327 2.94 -7.53 16.60
N LEU A 328 2.99 -6.23 16.33
CA LEU A 328 3.37 -5.71 15.02
C LEU A 328 4.79 -6.13 14.63
N GLU A 329 5.76 -5.98 15.54
CA GLU A 329 7.15 -6.41 15.32
C GLU A 329 7.25 -7.93 15.10
N THR A 330 6.51 -8.71 15.88
CA THR A 330 6.44 -10.16 15.74
C THR A 330 5.90 -10.55 14.36
N LEU A 331 4.85 -9.88 13.89
CA LEU A 331 4.29 -10.11 12.55
C LEU A 331 5.29 -9.77 11.44
N VAL A 332 6.06 -8.68 11.57
CA VAL A 332 7.09 -8.31 10.59
C VAL A 332 8.23 -9.34 10.56
N ARG A 333 8.64 -9.85 11.73
CA ARG A 333 9.61 -10.96 11.83
C ARG A 333 9.07 -12.24 11.18
N LEU A 334 7.81 -12.57 11.41
CA LEU A 334 7.16 -13.73 10.79
C LEU A 334 7.04 -13.58 9.27
N TYR A 335 6.72 -12.38 8.78
CA TYR A 335 6.68 -12.09 7.35
C TYR A 335 8.06 -12.35 6.72
N TYR A 336 9.12 -11.80 7.31
CA TYR A 336 10.49 -12.05 6.85
C TYR A 336 10.84 -13.55 6.84
N GLN A 337 10.55 -14.27 7.93
CA GLN A 337 10.86 -15.70 8.02
C GLN A 337 10.13 -16.55 6.98
N ARG A 338 8.92 -16.16 6.58
CA ARG A 338 8.09 -16.95 5.64
C ARG A 338 8.25 -16.52 4.19
N HIS A 339 8.53 -15.25 3.93
CA HIS A 339 8.43 -14.65 2.60
C HIS A 339 9.67 -13.85 2.18
N GLY A 340 10.59 -13.58 3.09
CA GLY A 340 11.71 -12.68 2.85
C GLY A 340 11.26 -11.23 2.64
N PHE A 341 12.17 -10.40 2.15
CA PHE A 341 11.90 -9.00 1.76
C PHE A 341 12.35 -8.70 0.33
N GLU A 342 12.81 -9.69 -0.42
CA GLU A 342 13.33 -9.53 -1.78
C GLU A 342 12.20 -9.28 -2.79
N SER A 343 10.99 -9.81 -2.52
CA SER A 343 9.81 -9.58 -3.34
C SER A 343 9.19 -8.22 -3.04
N TYR A 344 8.86 -7.45 -4.08
CA TYR A 344 8.24 -6.13 -3.95
C TYR A 344 6.94 -6.18 -3.14
N ASP A 345 6.83 -5.30 -2.15
CA ASP A 345 5.61 -5.08 -1.38
C ASP A 345 5.58 -3.64 -0.86
N ILE A 346 4.79 -2.76 -1.47
CA ILE A 346 4.79 -1.35 -1.07
C ILE A 346 4.34 -1.13 0.38
N TYR A 347 3.43 -1.98 0.89
CA TYR A 347 2.89 -1.82 2.23
C TYR A 347 3.92 -2.18 3.31
N ILE A 348 4.80 -3.16 3.05
CA ILE A 348 5.83 -3.52 4.03
C ILE A 348 6.81 -2.37 4.25
N ILE A 349 7.08 -1.55 3.22
CA ILE A 349 7.96 -0.38 3.31
C ILE A 349 7.44 0.60 4.37
N ILE A 350 6.12 0.84 4.41
CA ILE A 350 5.49 1.72 5.39
C ILE A 350 5.76 1.21 6.82
N LEU A 351 5.56 -0.08 7.05
CA LEU A 351 5.75 -0.70 8.35
C LEU A 351 7.22 -0.75 8.76
N LEU A 352 8.12 -1.04 7.81
CA LEU A 352 9.56 -1.06 8.03
C LEU A 352 10.06 0.35 8.38
N ALA A 353 9.61 1.39 7.67
CA ALA A 353 9.95 2.77 8.00
C ALA A 353 9.52 3.11 9.42
N PHE A 354 8.25 2.85 9.75
CA PHE A 354 7.65 3.10 11.05
C PHE A 354 8.39 2.42 12.21
N ILE A 355 8.64 1.11 12.12
CA ILE A 355 9.37 0.35 13.13
C ILE A 355 10.84 0.79 13.18
N GLY A 356 11.45 1.02 12.02
CA GLY A 356 12.85 1.42 11.90
C GLY A 356 13.17 2.70 12.62
N PHE A 357 12.45 3.78 12.29
CA PHE A 357 12.67 5.09 12.91
C PHE A 357 12.38 5.07 14.41
N MET A 358 11.33 4.35 14.83
CA MET A 358 11.01 4.16 16.25
C MET A 358 12.18 3.54 17.02
N HIS A 359 12.79 2.47 16.51
CA HIS A 359 13.89 1.79 17.18
C HIS A 359 15.22 2.52 17.04
N ALA A 360 15.51 3.10 15.88
CA ALA A 360 16.73 3.89 15.66
C ALA A 360 16.84 5.04 16.67
N LYS A 361 15.73 5.72 16.95
CA LYS A 361 15.66 6.78 17.98
C LYS A 361 15.84 6.24 19.39
N ALA A 362 15.16 5.15 19.73
CA ALA A 362 15.28 4.56 21.06
C ALA A 362 16.72 4.12 21.38
N LEU A 363 17.50 3.68 20.38
CA LEU A 363 18.92 3.35 20.55
C LEU A 363 19.81 4.55 20.94
N GLY A 364 19.33 5.79 20.78
CA GLY A 364 20.02 6.99 21.23
C GLY A 364 19.83 7.32 22.71
N ILE A 365 18.99 6.56 23.44
CA ILE A 365 18.65 6.83 24.84
C ILE A 365 19.54 5.93 25.76
N PRO A 366 20.36 6.50 26.68
CA PRO A 366 21.38 5.76 27.42
C PRO A 366 20.89 4.63 28.37
N GLU A 367 19.61 4.62 28.75
CA GLU A 367 19.04 3.71 29.76
C GLU A 367 18.01 2.71 29.19
N THR A 368 18.07 2.41 27.89
CA THR A 368 17.08 1.49 27.32
C THR A 368 17.26 0.05 27.80
N VAL A 369 16.21 -0.49 28.41
CA VAL A 369 16.03 -1.95 28.56
C VAL A 369 15.89 -2.56 27.15
N ASP A 370 16.44 -3.77 26.97
CA ASP A 370 16.33 -4.59 25.75
C ASP A 370 17.12 -4.10 24.51
N LEU A 371 18.30 -3.53 24.73
CA LEU A 371 19.20 -3.03 23.67
C LEU A 371 19.45 -4.03 22.52
N GLU A 372 19.68 -5.31 22.83
CA GLU A 372 19.98 -6.33 21.81
C GLU A 372 18.79 -6.61 20.89
N SER A 373 17.58 -6.72 21.46
CA SER A 373 16.35 -6.89 20.69
C SER A 373 16.09 -5.70 19.76
N ARG A 374 16.31 -4.47 20.26
CA ARG A 374 16.19 -3.24 19.44
C ARG A 374 17.19 -3.23 18.29
N ARG A 375 18.46 -3.56 18.57
CA ARG A 375 19.50 -3.70 17.53
C ARG A 375 19.11 -4.75 16.49
N SER A 376 18.59 -5.90 16.94
CA SER A 376 18.06 -6.95 16.06
C SER A 376 16.91 -6.44 15.18
N THR A 377 15.98 -5.64 15.72
CA THR A 377 14.89 -5.04 14.96
C THR A 377 15.43 -4.04 13.93
N VAL A 378 16.39 -3.20 14.29
CA VAL A 378 17.02 -2.26 13.35
C VAL A 378 17.72 -3.00 12.20
N VAL A 379 18.49 -4.05 12.50
CA VAL A 379 19.15 -4.87 11.46
C VAL A 379 18.12 -5.48 10.50
N LEU A 380 17.02 -6.03 11.04
CA LEU A 380 15.95 -6.60 10.22
C LEU A 380 15.31 -5.55 9.31
N VAL A 381 15.05 -4.35 9.84
CA VAL A 381 14.44 -3.26 9.07
C VAL A 381 15.39 -2.75 7.99
N VAL A 382 16.66 -2.55 8.31
CA VAL A 382 17.70 -2.14 7.36
C VAL A 382 17.82 -3.17 6.24
N LYS A 383 17.78 -4.48 6.54
CA LYS A 383 17.69 -5.54 5.53
C LYS A 383 16.46 -5.37 4.66
N GLY A 384 15.28 -5.24 5.26
CA GLY A 384 14.03 -5.15 4.51
C GLY A 384 13.94 -3.95 3.58
N LEU A 385 14.29 -2.75 4.07
CA LEU A 385 14.31 -1.54 3.25
C LEU A 385 15.38 -1.62 2.15
N GLY A 386 16.52 -2.22 2.46
CA GLY A 386 17.57 -2.45 1.50
C GLY A 386 17.16 -3.41 0.37
N ASP A 387 16.52 -4.53 0.70
CA ASP A 387 15.96 -5.45 -0.31
C ASP A 387 14.88 -4.75 -1.16
N GLN A 388 13.97 -3.99 -0.53
CA GLN A 388 12.92 -3.23 -1.22
C GLN A 388 13.48 -2.08 -2.09
N SER A 389 14.66 -1.54 -1.75
CA SER A 389 15.31 -0.47 -2.53
C SER A 389 15.68 -0.89 -3.95
N ASN A 390 15.81 -2.20 -4.19
CA ASN A 390 16.01 -2.77 -5.52
C ASN A 390 14.71 -2.82 -6.35
N ASN A 391 13.55 -2.75 -5.67
CA ASN A 391 12.24 -2.92 -6.28
C ASN A 391 11.59 -1.59 -6.64
N CYS A 392 11.71 -0.57 -5.78
CA CYS A 392 11.06 0.72 -5.96
C CYS A 392 11.87 1.87 -5.34
N TYR A 393 11.63 3.08 -5.83
CA TYR A 393 12.46 4.23 -5.45
C TYR A 393 12.17 4.74 -4.03
N VAL A 394 10.92 4.75 -3.60
CA VAL A 394 10.56 5.23 -2.26
C VAL A 394 11.27 4.45 -1.15
N ALA A 395 11.43 3.13 -1.32
CA ALA A 395 12.23 2.31 -0.41
C ALA A 395 13.71 2.74 -0.38
N LYS A 396 14.30 3.08 -1.53
CA LYS A 396 15.69 3.54 -1.63
C LYS A 396 15.90 4.85 -0.87
N VAL A 397 14.97 5.79 -0.99
CA VAL A 397 15.01 7.07 -0.25
C VAL A 397 14.88 6.82 1.26
N VAL A 398 13.86 6.07 1.69
CA VAL A 398 13.63 5.77 3.11
C VAL A 398 14.80 4.99 3.72
N PHE A 399 15.39 4.06 2.98
CA PHE A 399 16.56 3.31 3.41
C PHE A 399 17.74 4.23 3.72
N ARG A 400 18.04 5.20 2.84
CA ARG A 400 19.10 6.20 3.04
C ARG A 400 18.84 7.04 4.29
N LEU A 401 17.61 7.54 4.44
CA LEU A 401 17.23 8.37 5.59
C LEU A 401 17.29 7.61 6.92
N LEU A 402 16.86 6.34 6.94
CA LEU A 402 17.00 5.50 8.13
C LEU A 402 18.46 5.22 8.47
N LYS A 403 19.32 4.94 7.47
CA LYS A 403 20.77 4.77 7.70
C LYS A 403 21.37 6.02 8.35
N ALA A 404 20.96 7.21 7.90
CA ALA A 404 21.44 8.48 8.43
C ALA A 404 20.98 8.74 9.88
N SER A 405 19.81 8.23 10.29
CA SER A 405 19.28 8.41 11.64
C SER A 405 19.87 7.45 12.68
N VAL A 406 20.55 6.37 12.26
CA VAL A 406 21.25 5.46 13.19
C VAL A 406 22.47 6.16 13.80
N VAL A 407 22.46 6.30 15.13
CA VAL A 407 23.55 6.92 15.90
C VAL A 407 24.91 6.26 15.64
N ASN A 408 25.99 7.05 15.69
CA ASN A 408 27.34 6.62 15.30
C ASN A 408 27.80 5.33 16.00
N GLU A 409 27.48 5.16 17.28
CA GLU A 409 27.82 3.97 18.07
C GLU A 409 27.18 2.67 17.54
N ASN A 410 26.06 2.77 16.82
CA ASN A 410 25.32 1.64 16.28
C ASN A 410 25.48 1.49 14.75
N LYS A 411 26.33 2.30 14.09
CA LYS A 411 26.58 2.20 12.64
C LYS A 411 27.18 0.86 12.21
N PHE A 412 27.80 0.11 13.12
CA PHE A 412 28.31 -1.24 12.82
C PHE A 412 27.20 -2.20 12.36
N LEU A 413 25.95 -1.99 12.81
CA LEU A 413 24.78 -2.77 12.41
C LEU A 413 24.49 -2.69 10.90
N LEU A 414 24.88 -1.58 10.25
CA LEU A 414 24.67 -1.39 8.82
C LEU A 414 25.60 -2.26 7.97
N LYS A 415 26.78 -2.60 8.50
CA LYS A 415 27.76 -3.47 7.80
C LYS A 415 27.31 -4.93 7.76
N GLU A 416 26.52 -5.36 8.74
CA GLU A 416 25.99 -6.74 8.85
C GLU A 416 25.06 -7.10 7.67
N VAL A 417 24.44 -6.10 7.05
CA VAL A 417 23.40 -6.33 6.03
C VAL A 417 24.00 -6.48 4.62
N GLY A 418 25.28 -6.13 4.41
CA GLY A 418 26.00 -6.41 3.16
C GLY A 418 25.47 -5.68 1.93
N ILE A 419 24.75 -4.56 2.10
CA ILE A 419 24.16 -3.79 0.99
C ILE A 419 25.15 -2.71 0.56
N GLU A 420 25.69 -2.86 -0.65
CA GLU A 420 26.61 -1.91 -1.28
C GLU A 420 25.93 -0.56 -1.53
N GLU A 421 26.69 0.53 -1.33
CA GLU A 421 26.22 1.88 -1.63
C GLU A 421 26.17 2.12 -3.14
N GLU A 422 25.06 1.74 -3.76
CA GLU A 422 24.72 2.28 -5.07
C GLU A 422 24.03 3.64 -4.86
N GLY A 423 24.80 4.69 -5.10
CA GLY A 423 24.35 6.08 -5.01
C GLY A 423 25.20 6.98 -5.88
N GLY A 424 25.18 6.72 -7.19
CA GLY A 424 25.77 7.60 -8.20
C GLY A 424 25.09 8.98 -8.22
N GLU A 425 25.74 9.97 -8.82
CA GLU A 425 25.26 11.36 -8.87
C GLU A 425 23.82 11.47 -9.40
N GLU A 426 23.47 10.68 -10.41
CA GLU A 426 22.13 10.64 -11.00
C GLU A 426 21.06 10.20 -9.99
N GLU A 427 21.34 9.21 -9.14
CA GLU A 427 20.40 8.77 -8.12
C GLU A 427 20.23 9.78 -6.98
N ARG A 428 21.25 10.59 -6.70
CA ARG A 428 21.16 11.69 -5.72
C ARG A 428 20.41 12.89 -6.28
N ALA A 429 20.56 13.16 -7.57
CA ALA A 429 19.80 14.20 -8.27
C ALA A 429 18.29 13.93 -8.25
N MET A 430 17.89 12.65 -8.33
CA MET A 430 16.47 12.27 -8.29
C MET A 430 15.81 12.49 -6.93
N GLU A 431 16.56 12.68 -5.84
CA GLU A 431 15.99 13.02 -4.53
C GLU A 431 15.34 14.40 -4.56
N GLU A 432 15.79 15.30 -5.43
CA GLU A 432 15.21 16.64 -5.63
C GLU A 432 13.86 16.61 -6.34
N GLN A 433 13.54 15.48 -6.98
CA GLN A 433 12.29 15.27 -7.69
C GLN A 433 11.26 14.51 -6.86
N VAL A 434 11.60 14.12 -5.62
CA VAL A 434 10.65 13.51 -4.69
C VAL A 434 9.55 14.52 -4.38
N ASN A 435 8.31 14.12 -4.69
CA ASN A 435 7.12 14.92 -4.45
C ASN A 435 6.18 14.12 -3.56
N SER A 436 6.52 14.09 -2.28
CA SER A 436 5.92 13.17 -1.32
C SER A 436 5.46 13.85 -0.05
N SER A 437 4.18 13.69 0.26
CA SER A 437 3.58 14.16 1.52
C SER A 437 3.57 13.10 2.60
N TRP A 438 4.17 11.93 2.37
CA TRP A 438 4.24 10.86 3.35
C TRP A 438 5.09 11.28 4.55
N PRO A 439 4.52 11.41 5.76
CA PRO A 439 5.30 11.69 6.95
C PRO A 439 6.12 10.46 7.34
N ILE A 440 7.44 10.60 7.26
CA ILE A 440 8.41 9.63 7.73
C ILE A 440 8.99 10.11 9.07
N ASP A 441 9.53 9.19 9.86
CA ASP A 441 10.14 9.53 11.16
C ASP A 441 9.19 10.20 12.18
N LEU A 442 7.94 9.75 12.22
CA LEU A 442 6.96 10.21 13.20
C LEU A 442 7.36 9.74 14.62
N GLU A 443 7.70 10.68 15.50
CA GLU A 443 7.85 10.44 16.96
C GLU A 443 6.51 10.31 17.68
N TRP A 444 5.42 10.16 16.92
CA TRP A 444 4.13 9.66 17.39
C TRP A 444 3.10 10.69 17.88
N ILE A 445 3.14 11.94 17.39
CA ILE A 445 2.01 12.93 17.23
C ILE A 445 2.36 14.38 17.65
N ASP A 446 3.45 14.60 18.40
CA ASP A 446 3.93 15.98 18.70
C ASP A 446 4.84 16.58 17.62
N VAL A 447 5.26 15.78 16.64
CA VAL A 447 5.99 16.31 15.50
C VAL A 447 4.98 16.72 14.46
N ASP A 448 4.95 18.03 14.19
CA ASP A 448 4.27 18.62 13.04
C ASP A 448 4.49 17.71 11.82
N PRO A 449 3.46 16.99 11.35
CA PRO A 449 3.62 16.01 10.27
C PRO A 449 4.15 16.67 9.00
N GLU A 450 3.93 17.98 8.83
CA GLU A 450 4.53 18.78 7.76
C GLU A 450 6.06 18.74 7.82
N LYS A 451 6.67 18.90 9.00
CA LYS A 451 8.15 18.90 9.16
C LYS A 451 8.79 17.56 8.81
N ASN A 452 8.00 16.49 8.88
CA ASN A 452 8.42 15.11 8.74
C ASN A 452 7.98 14.48 7.41
N ARG A 453 7.32 15.26 6.54
CA ARG A 453 7.09 14.83 5.15
C ARG A 453 8.41 14.49 4.48
N LEU A 454 8.40 13.43 3.68
CA LEU A 454 9.58 12.87 3.05
C LEU A 454 10.39 13.95 2.29
N ASP A 455 9.73 14.82 1.53
CA ASP A 455 10.34 15.95 0.83
C ASP A 455 11.06 16.95 1.77
N ASN A 456 10.46 17.24 2.92
CA ASN A 456 11.01 18.15 3.92
C ASN A 456 12.17 17.51 4.71
N VAL A 457 12.13 16.20 4.96
CA VAL A 457 13.25 15.48 5.59
C VAL A 457 14.46 15.43 4.66
N ILE A 458 14.27 15.13 3.37
CA ILE A 458 15.35 15.16 2.36
C ILE A 458 16.03 16.52 2.34
N ARG A 459 15.25 17.61 2.33
CA ARG A 459 15.78 18.98 2.31
C ARG A 459 16.65 19.27 3.53
N LYS A 460 16.20 18.87 4.73
CA LYS A 460 16.95 19.07 5.99
C LYS A 460 18.25 18.28 6.03
N THR A 461 18.26 17.03 5.59
CA THR A 461 19.48 16.21 5.60
C THR A 461 20.57 16.82 4.73
N LYS A 462 20.21 17.42 3.59
CA LYS A 462 21.16 18.13 2.72
C LYS A 462 21.77 19.36 3.38
N GLU A 463 20.98 20.15 4.11
CA GLU A 463 21.49 21.33 4.83
C GLU A 463 22.53 20.98 5.91
N LEU A 464 22.57 19.73 6.39
CA LEU A 464 23.54 19.25 7.38
C LEU A 464 24.83 18.68 6.75
N GLU A 465 24.87 18.50 5.43
CA GLU A 465 26.05 18.02 4.68
C GLU A 465 26.93 19.17 4.15
N PHE A 466 26.48 20.43 4.29
CA PHE A 466 27.22 21.66 4.00
C PHE A 466 27.53 22.43 5.29
#